data_AF-A0A7X4FQJ9-F1
#
_entry.id   AF-A0A7X4FQJ9-F1
#
_cell.length_a   1.000
_cell.length_b   1.000
_cell.length_c   1.000
_cell.angle_alpha   90.00
_cell.angle_beta   90.00
_cell.angle_gamma   90.00
#
_symmetry.space_group_name_H-M   'P 1'
#
loop_
_entity.id
_entity.type
_entity.pdbx_description
1 polymer ?
#
loop_
_entity_poly.entity_id
_entity_poly.type
_entity_poly.pdbx_seq_one_letter_code
_entity_poly.pdbx_strand_id
1 'polypeptide(L)'
;MRNRLALTLAGIALAILVAGGSALAHHAFSAEFDATKPVALRGTITKMEWINPHAWLHIDVTNEDGTVDAWMIEAGPPGALVRRGWRRDSVTPGIEVLVEGYQ
;
A
#
# COMPACT_ATOMS: atom_id res chain seq x y z
N MET A 1 9.86 -12.82 52.68
CA MET A 1 8.86 -13.46 51.78
C MET A 1 8.32 -12.50 50.71
N ARG A 2 7.94 -11.26 51.08
CA ARG A 2 7.38 -10.24 50.18
C ARG A 2 8.25 -9.91 48.95
N ASN A 3 9.57 -9.81 49.11
CA ASN A 3 10.49 -9.54 48.00
C ASN A 3 10.65 -10.71 47.02
N ARG A 4 10.49 -11.96 47.50
CA ARG A 4 10.54 -13.15 46.62
C ARG A 4 9.31 -13.20 45.72
N LEU A 5 8.14 -12.87 46.29
CA LEU A 5 6.87 -12.80 45.55
C LEU A 5 6.91 -11.73 44.44
N ALA A 6 7.45 -10.55 44.74
CA ALA A 6 7.59 -9.46 43.78
C ALA A 6 8.53 -9.83 42.61
N LEU A 7 9.63 -10.53 42.90
CA LEU A 7 10.57 -11.01 41.88
C LEU A 7 9.96 -12.08 40.98
N THR A 8 9.18 -13.01 41.54
CA THR A 8 8.47 -14.03 40.75
C THR A 8 7.43 -13.40 39.83
N LEU A 9 6.65 -12.43 40.33
CA LEU A 9 5.64 -11.73 39.53
C LEU A 9 6.28 -10.90 38.40
N ALA A 10 7.40 -10.23 38.67
CA ALA A 10 8.16 -9.51 37.65
C ALA A 10 8.73 -10.46 36.58
N GLY A 11 9.22 -11.64 36.99
CA GLY A 11 9.70 -12.67 36.05
C GLY A 11 8.60 -13.23 35.15
N ILE A 12 7.40 -13.46 35.69
CA ILE A 12 6.24 -13.92 34.92
C ILE A 12 5.79 -12.85 33.93
N ALA A 13 5.71 -11.59 34.35
CA ALA A 13 5.33 -10.48 33.46
C ALA A 13 6.32 -10.33 32.30
N LEU A 14 7.63 -10.44 32.57
CA LEU A 14 8.66 -10.39 31.55
C LEU A 14 8.58 -11.58 30.58
N ALA A 15 8.32 -12.78 31.08
CA ALA A 15 8.14 -13.96 30.24
C ALA A 15 6.93 -13.82 29.28
N ILE A 16 5.83 -13.21 29.74
CA ILE A 16 4.64 -12.95 28.92
C ILE A 16 4.94 -11.90 27.83
N LEU A 17 5.70 -10.85 28.16
CA LEU A 17 6.12 -9.82 27.21
C LEU A 17 7.03 -10.39 26.10
N VAL A 18 7.95 -11.28 26.46
CA VAL A 18 8.86 -11.93 25.50
C VAL A 18 8.15 -13.02 24.67
N ALA A 19 7.09 -13.62 25.22
CA ALA A 19 6.24 -14.56 24.50
C ALA A 19 5.22 -13.90 23.55
N GLY A 20 5.15 -12.56 23.52
CA GLY A 20 4.40 -11.81 22.51
C GLY A 20 4.97 -12.15 21.12
N GLY A 21 4.33 -13.10 20.44
CA GLY A 21 4.78 -13.60 19.14
C GLY A 21 4.93 -12.47 18.12
N SER A 22 5.81 -12.68 17.14
CA SER A 22 5.94 -11.76 16.02
C SER A 22 4.55 -11.57 15.38
N ALA A 23 3.99 -10.38 15.47
CA ALA A 23 2.86 -10.02 14.64
C ALA A 23 3.37 -10.05 13.19
N LEU A 24 2.96 -11.08 12.45
CA LEU A 24 3.20 -11.14 11.02
C LEU A 24 2.39 -9.99 10.40
N ALA A 25 3.05 -8.88 10.10
CA ALA A 25 2.50 -7.87 9.23
C ALA A 25 2.41 -8.50 7.83
N HIS A 26 1.25 -9.05 7.50
CA HIS A 26 0.98 -9.52 6.14
C HIS A 26 0.69 -8.29 5.28
N HIS A 27 1.51 -8.07 4.24
CA HIS A 27 1.19 -7.19 3.10
C HIS A 27 0.04 -7.82 2.30
N ALA A 28 -1.11 -7.99 2.93
CA ALA A 28 -2.24 -8.70 2.38
C ALA A 28 -2.95 -7.77 1.40
N PHE A 29 -2.96 -8.15 0.13
CA PHE A 29 -3.73 -7.48 -0.91
C PHE A 29 -5.19 -7.22 -0.47
N SER A 30 -5.81 -8.22 0.18
CA SER A 30 -7.18 -8.14 0.68
C SER A 30 -7.41 -7.16 1.84
N ALA A 31 -6.35 -6.59 2.42
CA ALA A 31 -6.48 -5.54 3.43
C ALA A 31 -6.82 -4.18 2.79
N GLU A 32 -6.43 -3.98 1.53
CA GLU A 32 -6.61 -2.71 0.81
C GLU A 32 -7.60 -2.86 -0.37
N PHE A 33 -7.61 -4.01 -1.06
CA PHE A 33 -8.38 -4.21 -2.29
C PHE A 33 -9.21 -5.50 -2.28
N ASP A 34 -10.36 -5.50 -2.96
CA ASP A 34 -11.20 -6.67 -3.15
C ASP A 34 -10.89 -7.36 -4.49
N ALA A 35 -10.28 -8.55 -4.43
CA ALA A 35 -9.94 -9.33 -5.63
C ALA A 35 -11.16 -9.73 -6.48
N THR A 36 -12.37 -9.61 -5.92
CA THR A 36 -13.62 -9.89 -6.64
C THR A 36 -14.20 -8.67 -7.37
N LYS A 37 -13.61 -7.49 -7.20
CA LYS A 37 -14.04 -6.23 -7.81
C LYS A 37 -12.98 -5.68 -8.77
N PRO A 38 -12.81 -6.30 -9.95
CA PRO A 38 -11.93 -5.75 -10.96
C PRO A 38 -12.43 -4.39 -11.42
N VAL A 39 -11.50 -3.49 -11.73
CA VAL A 39 -11.79 -2.16 -12.26
C VAL A 39 -10.84 -1.85 -13.43
N ALA A 40 -11.37 -1.17 -14.43
CA ALA A 40 -10.61 -0.63 -15.56
C ALA A 40 -10.82 0.88 -15.61
N LEU A 41 -9.75 1.64 -15.38
CA LEU A 41 -9.77 3.09 -15.32
C LEU A 41 -9.06 3.65 -16.54
N ARG A 42 -9.78 4.39 -17.39
CA ARG A 42 -9.18 5.18 -18.47
C ARG A 42 -9.15 6.63 -18.02
N GLY A 43 -7.95 7.18 -17.84
CA GLY A 43 -7.78 8.52 -17.29
C GLY A 43 -6.47 9.16 -17.69
N THR A 44 -6.35 10.45 -17.39
CA THR A 44 -5.16 11.24 -17.68
C THR A 44 -4.25 11.30 -16.46
N ILE A 45 -2.97 11.01 -16.63
CA ILE A 45 -1.98 11.08 -15.55
C ILE A 45 -1.89 12.49 -15.00
N THR A 46 -1.99 12.63 -13.69
CA THR A 46 -1.79 13.91 -12.99
C THR A 46 -0.49 13.93 -12.18
N LYS A 47 -0.08 12.79 -11.60
CA LYS A 47 1.11 12.71 -10.74
C LYS A 47 1.64 11.27 -10.62
N MET A 48 2.94 11.15 -10.37
CA MET A 48 3.56 9.91 -9.90
C MET A 48 4.35 10.16 -8.62
N GLU A 49 4.07 9.38 -7.58
CA GLU A 49 4.78 9.41 -6.31
C GLU A 49 5.67 8.19 -6.16
N TRP A 50 6.98 8.42 -6.10
CA TRP A 50 7.99 7.38 -5.98
C TRP A 50 8.34 7.11 -4.51
N ILE A 51 7.36 6.69 -3.73
CA ILE A 51 7.46 6.45 -2.28
C ILE A 51 7.68 4.95 -2.02
N ASN A 52 8.36 4.59 -0.93
CA ASN A 52 8.53 3.22 -0.47
C ASN A 52 7.68 3.03 0.81
N PRO A 53 6.89 1.95 0.97
CA PRO A 53 6.92 0.68 0.23
C PRO A 53 6.06 0.61 -1.03
N HIS A 54 5.16 1.57 -1.25
CA HIS A 54 4.30 1.61 -2.43
C HIS A 54 4.46 2.94 -3.16
N ALA A 55 4.69 2.86 -4.46
CA ALA A 55 4.60 4.02 -5.34
C ALA A 55 3.14 4.25 -5.72
N TRP A 56 2.77 5.47 -6.08
CA TRP A 56 1.38 5.82 -6.37
C TRP A 56 1.25 6.59 -7.68
N LEU A 57 0.40 6.09 -8.58
CA LEU A 57 0.02 6.77 -9.80
C LEU A 57 -1.30 7.50 -9.57
N HIS A 58 -1.37 8.77 -9.92
CA HIS A 58 -2.59 9.57 -9.84
C HIS A 58 -3.10 9.83 -11.24
N ILE A 59 -4.39 9.61 -11.46
CA ILE A 59 -5.07 9.91 -12.72
C ILE A 59 -6.41 10.61 -12.47
N ASP A 60 -6.83 11.42 -13.43
CA ASP A 60 -8.18 11.96 -13.50
C ASP A 60 -8.99 11.15 -14.52
N VAL A 61 -10.13 10.63 -14.10
CA VAL A 61 -11.08 9.87 -14.94
C VAL A 61 -12.27 10.75 -15.23
N THR A 62 -12.53 11.04 -16.50
CA THR A 62 -13.73 11.77 -16.92
C THR A 62 -14.89 10.80 -17.12
N ASN A 63 -15.97 11.00 -16.37
CA ASN A 63 -17.19 10.21 -16.43
C ASN A 63 -18.06 10.62 -17.63
N GLU A 64 -19.04 9.79 -17.98
CA GLU A 64 -19.96 10.04 -19.09
C GLU A 64 -20.79 11.33 -18.91
N ASP A 65 -21.03 11.75 -17.67
CA ASP A 65 -21.73 12.99 -17.34
C ASP A 65 -20.83 14.24 -17.36
N GLY A 66 -19.54 14.07 -17.70
CA GLY A 66 -18.54 15.13 -17.74
C GLY A 66 -17.93 15.48 -16.38
N THR A 67 -18.31 14.80 -15.30
CA THR A 67 -17.62 14.92 -14.01
C THR A 67 -16.25 14.28 -14.05
N VAL A 68 -15.37 14.67 -13.14
CA VAL A 68 -14.00 14.15 -13.07
C VAL A 68 -13.76 13.55 -11.69
N ASP A 69 -13.42 12.27 -11.66
CA ASP A 69 -13.00 11.56 -10.45
C ASP A 69 -11.49 11.45 -10.40
N ALA A 70 -10.90 11.85 -9.28
CA ALA A 70 -9.48 11.67 -9.02
C ALA A 70 -9.24 10.27 -8.44
N TRP A 71 -8.35 9.51 -9.07
CA TRP A 71 -7.98 8.15 -8.66
C TRP A 71 -6.52 8.07 -8.25
N MET A 72 -6.26 7.32 -7.18
CA MET A 72 -4.93 6.92 -6.75
C MET A 72 -4.77 5.41 -6.94
N ILE A 73 -3.76 5.02 -7.70
CA ILE A 73 -3.48 3.63 -8.05
C ILE A 73 -2.19 3.23 -7.35
N GLU A 74 -2.29 2.21 -6.52
CA GLU A 74 -1.12 1.61 -5.87
C GLU A 74 -0.27 0.86 -6.90
N ALA A 75 1.03 1.14 -6.90
CA ALA A 75 2.03 0.41 -7.63
C ALA A 75 3.05 -0.22 -6.67
N GLY A 76 3.80 -1.19 -7.18
CA GLY A 76 4.87 -1.82 -6.42
C GLY A 76 5.95 -0.82 -5.97
N PRO A 77 6.86 -1.24 -5.08
CA PRO A 77 7.93 -0.38 -4.57
C PRO A 77 8.78 0.18 -5.72
N PRO A 78 9.31 1.42 -5.59
CA PRO A 78 10.11 2.07 -6.63
C PRO A 78 11.24 1.19 -7.18
N GLY A 79 11.93 0.45 -6.31
CA GLY A 79 12.99 -0.46 -6.73
C GLY A 79 12.51 -1.59 -7.64
N ALA A 80 11.30 -2.11 -7.44
CA ALA A 80 10.72 -3.12 -8.33
C ALA A 80 10.30 -2.51 -9.68
N LEU A 81 9.73 -1.31 -9.67
CA LEU A 81 9.35 -0.59 -10.90
C LEU A 81 10.58 -0.27 -11.76
N VAL A 82 11.67 0.21 -11.16
CA VAL A 82 12.92 0.48 -11.88
C VAL A 82 13.51 -0.79 -12.49
N ARG A 83 13.48 -1.92 -11.77
CA ARG A 83 13.90 -3.22 -12.33
C ARG A 83 13.01 -3.71 -13.48
N ARG A 84 11.75 -3.25 -13.53
CA ARG A 84 10.81 -3.48 -14.65
C ARG A 84 10.97 -2.46 -15.77
N GLY A 85 11.99 -1.61 -15.72
CA GLY A 85 12.33 -0.65 -16.78
C GLY A 85 11.70 0.73 -16.63
N TRP A 86 10.94 0.98 -15.55
CA TRP A 86 10.40 2.32 -15.31
C TRP A 86 11.51 3.28 -14.90
N ARG A 87 11.40 4.51 -15.36
CA ARG A 87 12.23 5.65 -14.98
C ARG A 87 11.34 6.73 -14.38
N ARG A 88 11.94 7.70 -13.68
CA ARG A 88 11.17 8.79 -13.05
C ARG A 88 10.36 9.61 -14.05
N ASP A 89 10.82 9.68 -15.29
CA ASP A 89 10.21 10.34 -16.44
C ASP A 89 9.31 9.41 -17.27
N SER A 90 9.19 8.12 -16.94
CA SER A 90 8.30 7.18 -17.64
C SER A 90 6.81 7.51 -17.46
N VAL A 91 6.48 8.24 -16.39
CA VAL A 91 5.10 8.59 -16.05
C VAL A 91 4.97 10.11 -16.17
N THR A 92 4.60 10.55 -17.36
CA THR A 92 4.49 11.98 -17.68
C THR A 92 3.04 12.44 -17.51
N PRO A 93 2.77 13.48 -16.70
CA PRO A 93 1.45 14.06 -16.59
C PRO A 93 0.88 14.52 -17.94
N GLY A 94 -0.43 14.40 -18.13
CA GLY A 94 -1.13 14.75 -19.37
C GLY A 94 -1.23 13.61 -20.37
N ILE A 95 -0.59 12.46 -20.13
CA ILE A 95 -0.75 11.25 -20.95
C ILE A 95 -1.99 10.48 -20.49
N GLU A 96 -2.84 10.07 -21.45
CA GLU A 96 -3.92 9.13 -21.18
C GLU A 96 -3.38 7.70 -21.02
N VAL A 97 -3.86 7.01 -20.00
CA VAL A 97 -3.55 5.61 -19.73
C VAL A 97 -4.82 4.81 -19.45
N LEU A 98 -4.75 3.51 -19.75
CA LEU A 98 -5.68 2.52 -19.23
C LEU A 98 -4.99 1.76 -18.10
N VAL A 99 -5.61 1.72 -16.93
CA VAL A 99 -5.15 0.97 -15.78
C VAL A 99 -6.17 -0.12 -15.46
N GLU A 100 -5.69 -1.35 -15.35
CA GLU A 100 -6.48 -2.49 -14.91
C GLU A 100 -6.03 -2.91 -13.51
N GLY A 101 -6.97 -3.08 -12.59
CA GLY A 101 -6.69 -3.38 -11.20
C GLY A 101 -7.94 -3.82 -10.44
N TYR A 102 -7.95 -3.56 -9.13
CA TYR A 102 -9.02 -3.92 -8.21
C TYR A 102 -9.25 -2.76 -7.23
N GLN A 103 -10.44 -2.71 -6.63
CA GLN A 103 -10.85 -1.70 -5.65
C GLN A 103 -11.47 -2.33 -4.41
#